data_AF-A0A0V8QJD8-F1
#
_entry.id   AF-A0A0V8QJD8-F1
#
_cell.length_a   1.000
_cell.length_b   1.000
_cell.length_c   1.000
_cell.angle_alpha   90.00
_cell.angle_beta   90.00
_cell.angle_gamma   90.00
#
_symmetry.space_group_name_H-M   'P 1'
#
loop_
_entity.id
_entity.type
_entity.pdbx_description
1 polymer ?
#
loop_
_entity_poly.entity_id
_entity_poly.type
_entity_poly.pdbx_seq_one_letter_code
_entity_poly.pdbx_strand_id
1 'polypeptide(L)'
;MDFAPDYSHYRIKPVFMNLESGWEKGNVENKVGYLRRNELVPVPRFDDLAEENCHFLRRYATDMQREHYDDDESRLISELFEEDKAYLLPLPSVPFDTALYTTVKTDKYGKFTLDAGKHRYSASPAFCESIVNLKITSSA
;
A
#
# COMPACT_ATOMS: atom_id res chain seq x y z
N MET A 1 12.92 -17.94 4.55
CA MET A 1 12.57 -16.87 3.61
C MET A 1 12.37 -15.63 4.44
N ASP A 2 13.20 -14.61 4.26
CA ASP A 2 13.00 -13.33 4.92
C ASP A 2 11.91 -12.57 4.17
N PHE A 3 10.81 -12.26 4.85
CA PHE A 3 9.74 -11.45 4.31
C PHE A 3 10.18 -9.99 4.22
N ALA A 4 9.56 -9.23 3.32
CA ALA A 4 9.85 -7.81 3.22
C ALA A 4 9.55 -7.10 4.57
N PRO A 5 10.36 -6.10 4.98
CA PRO A 5 10.32 -5.55 6.34
C PRO A 5 8.98 -4.90 6.72
N ASP A 6 8.22 -4.45 5.72
CA ASP A 6 6.87 -3.91 5.84
C ASP A 6 5.86 -4.94 6.35
N TYR A 7 5.90 -6.18 5.88
CA TYR A 7 5.01 -7.24 6.37
C TYR A 7 5.19 -7.49 7.87
N SER A 8 6.45 -7.52 8.33
CA SER A 8 6.76 -7.73 9.74
C SER A 8 6.30 -6.55 10.60
N HIS A 9 6.45 -5.32 10.10
CA HIS A 9 6.02 -4.10 10.79
C HIS A 9 4.51 -4.11 11.06
N TYR A 10 3.71 -4.49 10.07
CA TYR A 10 2.24 -4.56 10.20
C TYR A 10 1.73 -5.92 10.70
N ARG A 11 2.62 -6.83 11.12
CA ARG A 11 2.29 -8.18 11.61
C ARG A 11 1.49 -9.01 10.58
N ILE A 12 1.72 -8.73 9.31
CA ILE A 12 1.11 -9.45 8.20
C ILE A 12 1.93 -10.71 7.96
N LYS A 13 1.27 -11.87 8.02
CA LYS A 13 1.85 -13.14 7.58
C LYS A 13 1.38 -13.41 6.15
N PRO A 14 2.23 -13.25 5.13
CA PRO A 14 1.82 -13.56 3.77
C PRO A 14 1.61 -15.08 3.64
N VAL A 15 0.42 -15.45 3.16
CA VAL A 15 0.10 -16.83 2.80
C VAL A 15 0.04 -16.87 1.28
N PHE A 16 0.97 -17.59 0.66
CA PHE A 16 0.94 -17.83 -0.77
C PHE A 16 0.00 -19.00 -1.04
N MET A 17 -0.87 -18.84 -2.05
CA MET A 17 -1.79 -19.92 -2.46
C MET A 17 -1.02 -21.16 -2.89
N ASN A 18 -1.55 -22.32 -2.56
CA ASN A 18 -1.06 -23.59 -3.09
C ASN A 18 -1.38 -23.66 -4.60
N LEU A 19 -0.41 -24.07 -5.42
CA LEU A 19 -0.53 -24.15 -6.89
C LEU A 19 -1.75 -24.95 -7.38
N GLU A 20 -2.26 -25.87 -6.55
CA GLU A 20 -3.38 -26.77 -6.88
C GLU A 20 -4.74 -26.31 -6.31
N SER A 21 -4.82 -25.14 -5.65
CA SER A 21 -6.03 -24.65 -4.97
C SER A 21 -6.64 -23.42 -5.64
N GLY A 22 -7.08 -23.57 -6.90
CA GLY A 22 -7.70 -22.48 -7.67
C GLY A 22 -9.00 -21.91 -7.09
N TRP A 23 -9.65 -22.63 -6.17
CA TRP A 23 -10.89 -22.21 -5.52
C TRP A 23 -10.70 -21.05 -4.53
N GLU A 24 -9.52 -20.92 -3.91
CA GLU A 24 -9.20 -19.80 -3.01
C GLU A 24 -9.15 -18.46 -3.75
N LYS A 25 -8.81 -18.49 -5.05
CA LYS A 25 -8.78 -17.31 -5.92
C LYS A 25 -10.16 -16.87 -6.41
N GLY A 26 -11.14 -17.78 -6.40
CA GLY A 26 -12.48 -17.56 -6.98
C GLY A 26 -13.24 -16.40 -6.34
N ASN A 27 -13.14 -16.23 -5.02
CA ASN A 27 -13.81 -15.12 -4.32
C ASN A 27 -13.23 -13.75 -4.70
N VAL A 28 -11.91 -13.65 -4.83
CA VAL A 28 -11.23 -12.42 -5.25
C VAL A 28 -11.63 -12.07 -6.69
N GLU A 29 -11.60 -13.04 -7.59
CA GLU A 29 -11.99 -12.84 -8.99
C GLU A 29 -13.46 -12.43 -9.12
N ASN A 30 -14.35 -13.05 -8.34
CA ASN A 30 -15.76 -12.72 -8.33
C ASN A 30 -16.01 -11.29 -7.85
N LYS A 31 -15.35 -10.85 -6.76
CA LYS A 31 -15.49 -9.47 -6.25
C LYS A 31 -14.92 -8.45 -7.23
N VAL A 32 -13.76 -8.71 -7.83
CA VAL A 32 -13.18 -7.85 -8.87
C VAL A 32 -14.12 -7.75 -10.08
N GLY A 33 -14.68 -8.88 -10.52
CA GLY A 33 -15.65 -8.92 -11.61
C GLY A 33 -16.92 -8.15 -11.29
N TYR A 34 -17.43 -8.27 -10.06
CA TYR A 34 -18.59 -7.52 -9.56
C TYR A 34 -18.34 -6.01 -9.63
N LEU A 35 -17.23 -5.54 -9.07
CA LEU A 35 -16.88 -4.11 -9.10
C LEU A 35 -16.74 -3.60 -10.53
N ARG A 36 -16.05 -4.34 -11.41
CA ARG A 36 -15.91 -3.96 -12.82
C ARG A 36 -17.25 -3.80 -13.52
N ARG A 37 -18.16 -4.76 -13.36
CA ARG A 37 -19.46 -4.74 -14.03
C ARG A 37 -20.40 -3.65 -13.51
N ASN A 38 -20.26 -3.26 -12.26
CA ASN A 38 -21.19 -2.30 -11.62
C ASN A 38 -20.63 -0.86 -11.61
N GLU A 39 -19.32 -0.69 -11.54
CA GLU A 39 -18.66 0.60 -11.34
C GLU A 39 -17.96 1.11 -12.60
N LEU A 40 -17.49 0.21 -13.46
CA LEU A 40 -16.66 0.54 -14.61
C LEU A 40 -17.35 0.25 -15.96
N VAL A 41 -18.67 0.02 -15.94
CA VAL A 41 -19.48 -0.22 -17.15
C VAL A 41 -20.73 0.67 -17.13
N PRO A 42 -20.99 1.46 -18.19
CA PRO A 42 -20.11 1.71 -19.34
C PRO A 42 -18.77 2.33 -18.88
N VAL A 43 -17.71 2.19 -19.68
CA VAL A 43 -16.36 2.65 -19.28
C VAL A 43 -16.43 4.14 -18.92
N PRO A 44 -16.18 4.51 -17.65
CA PRO A 44 -16.30 5.88 -17.23
C PRO A 44 -15.20 6.73 -17.87
N ARG A 45 -15.55 7.96 -18.24
CA ARG A 45 -14.59 8.98 -18.64
C ARG A 45 -14.53 10.02 -17.53
N PHE A 46 -13.31 10.41 -17.20
CA PHE A 46 -13.07 11.37 -16.14
C PHE A 46 -11.88 12.25 -16.49
N ASP A 47 -11.99 13.51 -16.09
CA ASP A 47 -11.00 14.55 -16.37
C ASP A 47 -9.96 14.66 -15.23
N ASP A 48 -10.37 14.31 -14.00
CA ASP A 48 -9.52 14.34 -12.81
C ASP A 48 -9.63 13.03 -12.00
N LEU A 49 -8.49 12.38 -11.78
CA LEU A 49 -8.44 11.11 -11.08
C LEU A 49 -8.72 11.25 -9.58
N ALA A 50 -8.36 12.37 -8.96
CA ALA A 50 -8.56 12.58 -7.54
C ALA A 50 -10.04 12.79 -7.21
N GLU A 51 -10.75 13.56 -8.03
CA GLU A 51 -12.18 13.79 -7.91
C GLU A 51 -12.98 12.49 -8.05
N GLU A 52 -12.66 11.67 -9.06
CA GLU A 52 -13.32 10.38 -9.23
C GLU A 52 -13.02 9.39 -8.10
N ASN A 53 -11.79 9.39 -7.58
CA ASN A 53 -11.48 8.57 -6.41
C ASN A 53 -12.35 8.96 -5.22
N CYS A 54 -12.56 10.26 -4.98
CA CYS A 54 -13.50 10.72 -3.96
C CYS A 54 -14.93 10.29 -4.25
N HIS A 55 -15.37 10.33 -5.51
CA HIS A 55 -16.70 9.88 -5.91
C HIS A 55 -16.89 8.37 -5.65
N PHE A 56 -15.95 7.52 -6.08
CA PHE A 56 -15.98 6.08 -5.82
C PHE A 56 -15.98 5.77 -4.32
N LEU A 57 -15.16 6.45 -3.52
CA LEU A 57 -15.15 6.27 -2.06
C LEU A 57 -16.52 6.51 -1.44
N ARG A 58 -17.23 7.56 -1.85
CA ARG A 58 -18.60 7.82 -1.37
C ARG A 58 -19.55 6.72 -1.79
N ARG A 59 -19.47 6.27 -3.05
CA ARG A 59 -20.32 5.19 -3.56
C ARG A 59 -20.11 3.88 -2.81
N TYR A 60 -18.86 3.52 -2.51
CA TYR A 60 -18.56 2.33 -1.71
C TYR A 60 -19.03 2.47 -0.26
N ALA A 61 -18.92 3.66 0.35
CA ALA A 61 -19.48 3.90 1.67
C ALA A 61 -21.02 3.70 1.68
N THR A 62 -21.71 4.08 0.60
CA THR A 62 -23.13 3.78 0.42
C THR A 62 -23.39 2.30 0.18
N ASP A 63 -22.55 1.60 -0.61
CA ASP A 63 -22.68 0.14 -0.84
C ASP A 63 -22.57 -0.66 0.45
N MET A 64 -21.87 -0.16 1.47
CA MET A 64 -21.83 -0.79 2.79
C MET A 64 -23.18 -0.78 3.52
N GLN A 65 -24.15 0.02 3.09
CA GLN A 65 -25.47 0.14 3.71
C GLN A 65 -26.52 -0.81 3.10
N ARG A 66 -26.11 -1.78 2.28
CA ARG A 66 -27.01 -2.85 1.80
C ARG A 66 -26.90 -4.10 2.68
N GLU A 67 -27.94 -4.92 2.62
CA GLU A 67 -27.96 -6.24 3.27
C GLU A 67 -26.83 -7.14 2.75
N HIS A 68 -26.19 -7.88 3.66
CA HIS A 68 -25.18 -8.85 3.30
C HIS A 68 -25.84 -10.05 2.59
N TYR A 69 -25.25 -10.52 1.48
CA TYR A 69 -25.87 -11.51 0.59
C TYR A 69 -25.94 -12.93 1.16
N ASP A 70 -25.23 -13.17 2.26
CA ASP A 70 -25.06 -14.45 2.94
C ASP A 70 -25.17 -14.22 4.46
N ASP A 71 -26.20 -13.46 4.86
CA ASP A 71 -26.57 -13.24 6.27
C ASP A 71 -28.08 -13.47 6.41
N ASP A 72 -28.46 -14.50 7.18
CA ASP A 72 -29.86 -14.89 7.38
C ASP A 72 -30.66 -13.88 8.22
N GLU A 73 -29.99 -12.92 8.84
CA GLU A 73 -30.57 -11.88 9.70
C GLU A 73 -30.80 -10.55 8.96
N SER A 74 -30.56 -10.50 7.64
CA SER A 74 -30.69 -9.29 6.81
C SER A 74 -29.88 -8.09 7.35
N ARG A 75 -28.76 -8.34 8.03
CA ARG A 75 -27.89 -7.28 8.56
C ARG A 75 -27.14 -6.58 7.42
N LEU A 76 -26.79 -5.33 7.67
CA LEU A 76 -26.03 -4.53 6.72
C LEU A 76 -24.56 -4.94 6.71
N ILE A 77 -23.89 -4.80 5.57
CA ILE A 77 -22.45 -5.03 5.45
C ILE A 77 -21.67 -4.15 6.45
N SER A 78 -22.14 -2.93 6.71
CA SER A 78 -21.55 -2.00 7.68
C SER A 78 -21.61 -2.51 9.12
N GLU A 79 -22.67 -3.22 9.50
CA GLU A 79 -22.84 -3.77 10.84
C GLU A 79 -21.85 -4.92 11.07
N LEU A 80 -21.78 -5.86 10.12
CA LEU A 80 -20.80 -6.96 10.15
C LEU A 80 -19.35 -6.42 10.18
N PHE A 81 -19.06 -5.39 9.39
CA PHE A 81 -17.74 -4.77 9.37
C PHE A 81 -17.35 -4.14 10.71
N GLU A 82 -18.26 -3.47 11.40
CA GLU A 82 -17.97 -2.89 12.72
C GLU A 82 -17.81 -3.98 13.80
N GLU A 83 -18.52 -5.10 13.70
CA GLU A 83 -18.27 -6.28 14.54
C GLU A 83 -16.86 -6.83 14.31
N ASP A 84 -16.46 -7.08 13.06
CA ASP A 84 -15.12 -7.57 12.70
C ASP A 84 -14.02 -6.62 13.20
N LYS A 85 -14.25 -5.32 13.06
CA LYS A 85 -13.32 -4.27 13.47
C LYS A 85 -13.04 -4.28 14.98
N ALA A 86 -13.99 -4.71 15.81
CA ALA A 86 -13.79 -4.86 17.25
C ALA A 86 -12.75 -5.95 17.59
N TYR A 87 -12.51 -6.89 16.68
CA TYR A 87 -11.50 -7.96 16.82
C TYR A 87 -10.16 -7.62 16.16
N LEU A 88 -10.05 -6.50 15.45
CA LEU A 88 -8.80 -6.10 14.80
C LEU A 88 -7.76 -5.63 15.82
N LEU A 89 -6.49 -5.95 15.54
CA LEU A 89 -5.37 -5.43 16.31
C LEU A 89 -5.12 -3.95 16.00
N PRO A 90 -4.67 -3.15 16.98
CA PRO A 90 -4.28 -1.77 16.72
C PRO A 90 -3.09 -1.73 15.74
N LEU A 91 -3.09 -0.73 14.86
CA LEU A 91 -1.95 -0.45 14.01
C LEU A 91 -0.71 -0.09 14.85
N PRO A 92 0.51 -0.39 14.36
CA PRO A 92 1.73 0.10 14.99
C PRO A 92 1.69 1.62 15.18
N SER A 93 2.09 2.11 16.35
CA SER A 93 2.11 3.55 16.67
C SER A 93 3.16 4.34 15.88
N VAL A 94 4.15 3.63 15.31
CA VAL A 94 5.20 4.21 14.48
C VAL A 94 4.92 3.86 13.02
N PRO A 95 4.81 4.84 12.11
CA PRO A 95 4.70 4.58 10.68
C PRO A 95 5.91 3.79 10.16
N PHE A 96 5.68 2.92 9.18
CA PHE A 96 6.78 2.24 8.51
C PHE A 96 7.58 3.25 7.66
N ASP A 97 8.89 3.35 7.89
CA ASP A 97 9.77 4.21 7.09
C ASP A 97 10.13 3.50 5.78
N THR A 98 9.58 3.98 4.67
CA THR A 98 9.84 3.45 3.33
C THR A 98 11.15 3.94 2.72
N ALA A 99 11.89 4.80 3.43
CA ALA A 99 13.15 5.32 2.93
C ALA A 99 14.22 4.22 2.82
N LEU A 100 14.99 4.29 1.74
CA LEU A 100 16.21 3.51 1.62
C LEU A 100 17.32 4.18 2.43
N TYR A 101 17.86 3.44 3.40
CA TYR A 101 19.05 3.84 4.14
C TYR A 101 20.28 3.16 3.53
N THR A 102 21.28 3.96 3.16
CA THR A 102 22.55 3.46 2.62
C THR A 102 23.70 4.35 3.05
N THR A 103 24.94 3.91 2.82
CA THR A 103 26.14 4.69 3.11
C THR A 103 26.94 4.93 1.85
N VAL A 104 27.58 6.10 1.77
CA VAL A 104 28.46 6.43 0.64
C VAL A 104 29.71 7.13 1.16
N LYS A 105 30.84 6.89 0.48
CA LYS A 105 32.07 7.63 0.72
C LYS A 105 32.10 8.88 -0.16
N THR A 106 32.36 10.04 0.44
CA THR A 106 32.49 11.30 -0.28
C THR A 106 33.90 11.49 -0.87
N ASP A 107 34.01 12.34 -1.89
CA ASP A 107 35.27 12.79 -2.45
C ASP A 107 35.95 13.88 -1.58
N LYS A 108 37.11 14.38 -2.06
CA LYS A 108 37.91 15.45 -1.42
C LYS A 108 37.18 16.78 -1.25
N TYR A 109 36.02 16.92 -1.88
CA TYR A 109 35.16 18.11 -1.82
C TYR A 109 33.83 17.83 -1.11
N GLY A 110 33.68 16.66 -0.48
CA GLY A 110 32.45 16.28 0.20
C GLY A 110 31.30 15.94 -0.76
N LYS A 111 31.60 15.49 -1.99
CA LYS A 111 30.59 15.12 -3.01
C LYS A 111 30.52 13.62 -3.23
N PHE A 112 29.36 13.14 -3.69
CA PHE A 112 29.13 11.72 -4.01
C PHE A 112 28.13 11.57 -5.15
N THR A 113 27.98 10.36 -5.69
CA THR A 113 27.05 10.07 -6.78
C THR A 113 26.10 8.92 -6.46
N LEU A 114 24.85 9.00 -6.93
CA LEU A 114 23.84 7.95 -6.86
C LEU A 114 23.43 7.49 -8.29
N ASP A 115 22.62 6.43 -8.36
CA ASP A 115 22.12 5.80 -9.59
C ASP A 115 23.23 5.58 -10.63
N ALA A 116 24.22 4.78 -10.24
CA ALA A 116 25.38 4.43 -11.08
C ALA A 116 26.14 5.64 -11.68
N GLY A 117 26.16 6.77 -10.97
CA GLY A 117 26.91 7.97 -11.38
C GLY A 117 26.07 9.06 -12.05
N LYS A 118 24.77 8.83 -12.27
CA LYS A 118 23.91 9.80 -12.97
C LYS A 118 23.63 11.07 -12.18
N HIS A 119 23.53 10.96 -10.86
CA HIS A 119 23.15 12.09 -10.00
C HIS A 119 24.26 12.40 -9.01
N ARG A 120 24.77 13.63 -9.02
CA ARG A 120 25.82 14.10 -8.12
C ARG A 120 25.24 14.98 -7.01
N TYR A 121 25.61 14.69 -5.78
CA TYR A 121 25.17 15.38 -4.57
C TYR A 121 26.38 15.86 -3.76
N SER A 122 26.15 16.76 -2.80
CA SER A 122 27.16 17.24 -1.87
C SER A 122 26.64 17.14 -0.43
N ALA A 123 27.47 16.59 0.45
CA ALA A 123 27.19 16.45 1.87
C ALA A 123 27.72 17.63 2.71
N SER A 124 28.30 18.66 2.09
CA SER A 124 29.13 19.74 2.69
C SER A 124 30.64 19.45 2.72
N PRO A 125 31.52 20.46 2.56
CA PRO A 125 32.97 20.32 2.74
C PRO A 125 33.41 19.83 4.13
N ALA A 126 32.55 19.93 5.15
CA ALA A 126 32.83 19.36 6.47
C ALA A 126 32.96 17.82 6.45
N PHE A 127 32.42 17.17 5.42
CA PHE A 127 32.39 15.72 5.27
C PHE A 127 33.31 15.22 4.16
N CYS A 128 34.44 15.88 3.89
CA CYS A 128 35.42 15.40 2.91
C CYS A 128 36.00 14.02 3.27
N GLU A 129 36.10 13.14 2.26
CA GLU A 129 36.66 11.78 2.38
C GLU A 129 36.06 10.93 3.52
N SER A 130 34.82 11.21 3.90
CA SER A 130 34.12 10.57 5.02
C SER A 130 32.97 9.69 4.55
N ILE A 131 32.52 8.78 5.42
CA ILE A 131 31.33 7.96 5.17
C ILE A 131 30.13 8.73 5.70
N VAL A 132 29.17 8.99 4.83
CA VAL A 132 27.91 9.66 5.18
C VAL A 132 26.74 8.67 5.08
N ASN A 133 25.79 8.79 6.01
CA ASN A 133 24.53 8.05 5.98
C ASN A 133 23.53 8.80 5.10
N LEU A 134 22.94 8.11 4.15
CA LEU A 134 21.94 8.65 3.25
C LEU A 134 20.57 8.10 3.63
N LYS A 135 19.58 8.99 3.69
CA LYS A 135 18.15 8.65 3.70
C LYS A 135 17.57 9.04 2.34
N ILE A 136 17.22 8.06 1.52
CA ILE A 136 16.69 8.27 0.17
C ILE A 136 15.19 8.01 0.21
N THR A 137 14.39 9.03 -0.09
CA THR A 137 12.93 8.97 -0.14
C THR A 137 12.44 9.23 -1.55
N SER A 138 11.45 8.48 -2.02
CA SER A 138 10.65 8.88 -3.18
C SER A 138 9.58 9.86 -2.71
N SER A 139 9.74 11.15 -2.99
CA SER A 139 8.60 12.08 -2.95
C SER A 139 7.68 11.78 -4.12
N ALA A 140 6.39 11.60 -3.84
CA ALA A 140 5.33 11.50 -4.85
C ALA A 140 5.12 12.84 -5.56
#